data_AF-A0A0G1N9C2-F1
#
_entry.id   AF-A0A0G1N9C2-F1
#
_cell.length_a   1.000
_cell.length_b   1.000
_cell.length_c   1.000
_cell.angle_alpha   90.00
_cell.angle_beta   90.00
_cell.angle_gamma   90.00
#
_symmetry.space_group_name_H-M   'P 1'
#
loop_
_entity.id
_entity.type
_entity.pdbx_description
1 polymer ?
#
loop_
_entity_poly.entity_id
_entity_poly.type
_entity_poly.pdbx_seq_one_letter_code
_entity_poly.pdbx_strand_id
1 'polypeptide(L)'
;MVRNKMKKIKKTTKLNKPAVKVKKPVFPPSKPARRRGGSKKAEEIKIKIDNLLKKGKARGFVTYSEIIKEFPHIEEDVALLDTIYDTFSESSVDV
;
A
#
# COMPACT_ATOMS: atom_id res chain seq x y z
N MET A 1 39.48 -62.95 0.70
CA MET A 1 40.12 -61.61 0.68
C MET A 1 39.63 -60.86 -0.57
N VAL A 2 39.07 -59.66 -0.40
CA VAL A 2 38.75 -58.60 -1.42
C VAL A 2 37.66 -58.92 -2.48
N ARG A 3 36.40 -58.52 -2.25
CA ARG A 3 35.67 -57.34 -2.82
C ARG A 3 35.64 -57.25 -4.36
N ASN A 4 34.45 -57.30 -4.99
CA ASN A 4 34.01 -56.17 -5.83
C ASN A 4 32.51 -56.15 -6.15
N LYS A 5 32.01 -54.93 -6.26
CA LYS A 5 30.62 -54.45 -6.17
C LYS A 5 29.76 -54.70 -7.42
N MET A 6 28.48 -54.89 -7.12
CA MET A 6 27.30 -55.05 -7.99
C MET A 6 27.19 -53.98 -9.09
N LYS A 7 26.88 -54.42 -10.32
CA LYS A 7 26.54 -53.58 -11.48
C LYS A 7 25.08 -53.78 -11.89
N LYS A 8 24.36 -52.65 -11.88
CA LYS A 8 23.29 -52.20 -12.78
C LYS A 8 22.22 -53.20 -13.23
N ILE A 9 20.97 -52.96 -12.82
CA ILE A 9 19.80 -52.80 -13.72
C ILE A 9 18.83 -51.82 -13.03
N LYS A 10 18.56 -50.65 -13.63
CA LYS A 10 17.40 -49.81 -13.29
C LYS A 10 16.56 -49.55 -14.52
N LYS A 11 15.26 -49.73 -14.28
CA LYS A 11 14.10 -49.79 -15.15
C LYS A 11 13.71 -48.43 -15.76
N THR A 12 13.16 -48.53 -16.98
CA THR A 12 11.92 -47.91 -17.52
C THR A 12 11.80 -46.39 -17.71
N THR A 13 11.63 -46.04 -19.00
CA THR A 13 10.56 -45.22 -19.62
C THR A 13 10.39 -43.75 -19.19
N LYS A 14 10.53 -42.80 -20.13
CA LYS A 14 9.44 -42.19 -20.92
C LYS A 14 9.94 -40.95 -21.69
N LEU A 15 9.30 -40.74 -22.84
CA LEU A 15 9.43 -39.68 -23.85
C LEU A 15 9.92 -38.31 -23.37
N ASN A 16 10.95 -37.80 -24.05
CA ASN A 16 11.36 -36.39 -24.01
C ASN A 16 10.43 -35.54 -24.88
N LYS A 17 9.66 -34.64 -24.24
CA LYS A 17 9.20 -33.39 -24.85
C LYS A 17 9.91 -32.24 -24.12
N PRO A 18 10.79 -31.45 -24.74
CA PRO A 18 11.29 -30.24 -24.10
C PRO A 18 10.20 -29.16 -24.18
N ALA A 19 9.46 -28.99 -23.08
CA ALA A 19 8.65 -27.80 -22.88
C ALA A 19 9.58 -26.58 -22.80
N VAL A 20 9.41 -25.65 -23.73
CA VAL A 20 10.10 -24.37 -23.79
C VAL A 20 9.79 -23.57 -22.52
N LYS A 21 10.75 -23.52 -21.59
CA LYS A 21 10.72 -22.66 -20.41
C LYS A 21 10.97 -21.21 -20.86
N VAL A 22 9.91 -20.49 -21.19
CA VAL A 22 9.96 -19.04 -21.36
C VAL A 22 10.18 -18.41 -19.98
N LYS A 23 11.44 -18.06 -19.68
CA LYS A 23 11.80 -17.24 -18.52
C LYS A 23 11.26 -15.83 -18.76
N LYS A 24 10.10 -15.49 -18.18
CA LYS A 24 9.70 -14.09 -18.04
C LYS A 24 10.70 -13.42 -17.07
N PRO A 25 11.31 -12.27 -17.43
CA PRO A 25 12.21 -11.57 -16.52
C PRO A 25 11.40 -11.06 -15.33
N VAL A 26 11.74 -11.58 -14.15
CA VAL A 26 11.25 -11.06 -12.87
C VAL A 26 11.90 -9.69 -12.69
N PHE A 27 11.16 -8.62 -12.99
CA PHE A 27 11.54 -7.28 -12.56
C PHE A 27 11.72 -7.32 -11.03
N PRO A 28 12.88 -6.93 -10.48
CA PRO A 28 13.01 -6.80 -9.03
C PRO A 28 12.00 -5.75 -8.56
N PRO A 29 11.28 -5.98 -7.44
CA PRO A 29 10.38 -4.97 -6.90
C PRO A 29 11.20 -3.71 -6.59
N SER A 30 10.87 -2.62 -7.27
CA SER A 30 11.44 -1.31 -7.01
C SER A 30 11.18 -0.97 -5.54
N LYS A 31 12.24 -0.99 -4.72
CA LYS A 31 12.18 -0.47 -3.34
C LYS A 31 11.68 0.97 -3.42
N PRO A 32 10.60 1.37 -2.72
CA PRO A 32 10.20 2.77 -2.71
C PRO A 32 11.34 3.57 -2.08
N ALA A 33 11.91 4.49 -2.86
CA ALA A 33 12.90 5.43 -2.39
C ALA A 33 12.28 6.21 -1.23
N ARG A 34 12.79 5.97 0.00
CA ARG A 34 12.32 6.63 1.21
C ARG A 34 12.67 8.11 1.12
N ARG A 35 11.73 8.92 0.62
CA ARG A 35 11.82 10.39 0.60
C ARG A 35 11.81 10.89 2.04
N ARG A 36 13.00 11.09 2.61
CA ARG A 36 13.23 11.74 3.92
C ARG A 36 12.95 13.23 3.77
N GLY A 37 11.68 13.60 3.77
CA GLY A 37 11.24 15.00 3.63
C GLY A 37 9.74 15.22 3.86
N GLY A 38 8.93 14.16 3.79
CA GLY A 38 7.48 14.27 3.95
C GLY A 38 6.94 14.25 5.39
N SER A 39 7.78 13.97 6.40
CA SER A 39 7.28 13.69 7.76
C SER A 39 6.67 14.90 8.46
N LYS A 40 7.26 16.10 8.31
CA LYS A 40 6.74 17.31 8.99
C LYS A 40 5.41 17.76 8.40
N LYS A 41 5.31 17.85 7.07
CA LYS A 41 4.08 18.24 6.37
C LYS A 41 2.94 17.24 6.62
N ALA A 42 3.26 15.94 6.61
CA ALA A 42 2.27 14.90 6.91
C ALA A 42 1.74 15.02 8.35
N GLU A 43 2.62 15.30 9.31
CA GLU A 43 2.21 15.50 10.72
C GLU A 43 1.34 16.75 10.88
N GLU A 44 1.70 17.87 10.24
CA GLU A 44 0.89 19.09 10.23
C GLU A 44 -0.51 18.87 9.66
N ILE A 45 -0.61 18.13 8.55
CA ILE A 45 -1.90 17.76 7.95
C ILE A 45 -2.72 16.93 8.95
N LYS A 46 -2.10 15.92 9.58
CA LYS A 46 -2.79 15.06 10.55
C LYS A 46 -3.31 15.86 11.75
N ILE A 47 -2.51 16.77 12.29
CA ILE A 47 -2.92 17.66 13.39
C ILE A 47 -4.14 18.51 12.99
N LYS A 48 -4.15 19.05 11.77
CA LYS A 48 -5.28 19.82 11.26
C LYS A 48 -6.55 18.97 11.11
N ILE A 49 -6.43 17.75 10.57
CA ILE A 49 -7.57 16.81 10.48
C ILE A 49 -8.12 16.51 11.87
N ASP A 50 -7.26 16.20 12.84
CA ASP A 50 -7.67 15.93 14.22
C ASP A 50 -8.38 17.13 14.87
N ASN A 51 -7.90 18.34 14.61
CA ASN A 51 -8.52 19.57 15.10
C ASN A 51 -9.91 19.79 14.48
N LEU A 52 -10.04 19.56 13.18
CA LEU A 52 -11.30 19.69 12.47
C LEU A 52 -12.29 18.61 12.94
N LEU A 53 -11.83 17.39 13.14
CA LEU A 53 -12.61 16.29 13.68
C LEU A 53 -13.12 16.57 15.10
N LYS A 54 -12.29 17.15 15.98
CA LYS A 54 -12.72 17.54 17.34
C LYS A 54 -13.84 18.59 17.29
N LYS A 55 -13.73 19.57 16.39
CA LYS A 55 -14.78 20.58 16.17
C LYS A 55 -16.06 19.93 15.63
N GLY A 56 -15.92 19.04 14.67
CA GLY A 56 -17.03 18.29 14.06
C GLY A 56 -17.75 17.38 15.04
N LYS A 57 -17.02 16.62 15.86
CA LYS A 57 -17.58 15.70 16.86
C LYS A 57 -18.49 16.39 17.88
N ALA A 58 -18.21 17.64 18.24
CA ALA A 58 -19.07 18.39 19.16
C ALA A 58 -20.46 18.74 18.55
N ARG A 59 -20.54 18.83 17.21
CA ARG A 59 -21.75 19.26 16.48
C ARG A 59 -22.42 18.12 15.71
N GLY A 60 -21.69 17.03 15.44
CA GLY A 60 -22.11 15.91 14.61
C GLY A 60 -21.80 16.07 13.12
N PHE A 61 -21.27 17.23 12.70
CA PHE A 61 -20.97 17.51 11.29
C PHE A 61 -19.86 18.58 11.13
N VAL A 62 -19.22 18.63 9.95
CA VAL A 62 -18.22 19.62 9.54
C VAL A 62 -18.60 20.18 8.18
N THR A 63 -18.78 21.49 8.04
CA THR A 63 -19.14 22.04 6.73
C THR A 63 -17.96 22.05 5.75
N TYR A 64 -18.25 21.95 4.45
CA TYR A 64 -17.22 22.10 3.40
C TYR A 64 -16.41 23.40 3.50
N SER A 65 -17.06 24.50 3.94
CA SER A 65 -16.38 25.79 4.20
C SER A 65 -15.33 25.71 5.31
N GLU A 66 -15.53 24.87 6.33
CA GLU A 66 -14.54 24.66 7.39
C GLU A 66 -13.34 23.86 6.88
N ILE A 67 -13.57 22.90 5.97
CA ILE A 67 -12.50 22.13 5.31
C ILE A 67 -11.62 23.07 4.47
N ILE A 68 -12.20 23.92 3.62
CA ILE A 68 -11.43 24.89 2.82
C ILE A 68 -10.66 25.87 3.70
N LYS A 69 -11.25 26.35 4.80
CA LYS A 69 -10.58 27.28 5.72
C LYS A 69 -9.33 26.66 6.34
N GLU A 70 -9.39 25.38 6.71
CA GLU A 70 -8.25 24.67 7.31
C GLU A 70 -7.22 24.22 6.26
N PHE A 71 -7.70 23.91 5.05
CA PHE A 71 -6.94 23.45 3.90
C PHE A 71 -7.29 24.26 2.64
N PRO A 72 -6.69 25.45 2.44
CA PRO A 72 -7.03 26.34 1.31
C PRO A 72 -6.81 25.74 -0.09
N HIS A 73 -5.94 24.74 -0.20
CA HIS A 73 -5.60 24.05 -1.45
C HIS A 73 -6.19 22.64 -1.52
N ILE A 74 -7.21 22.32 -0.70
CA ILE A 74 -7.77 20.97 -0.64
C ILE A 74 -8.37 20.50 -1.97
N GLU A 75 -8.89 21.44 -2.76
CA GLU A 75 -9.50 21.16 -4.06
C GLU A 75 -8.48 20.68 -5.10
N GLU A 76 -7.19 20.99 -4.90
CA GLU A 76 -6.10 20.55 -5.77
C GLU A 76 -5.65 19.12 -5.45
N ASP A 77 -5.98 18.58 -4.27
CA ASP A 77 -5.55 17.27 -3.77
C ASP A 77 -6.75 16.40 -3.35
N VAL A 78 -7.36 15.77 -4.35
CA VAL A 78 -8.53 14.88 -4.17
C VAL A 78 -8.20 13.68 -3.26
N ALA A 79 -6.96 13.17 -3.27
CA ALA A 79 -6.57 12.04 -2.44
C ALA A 79 -6.55 12.41 -0.95
N LEU A 80 -6.12 13.63 -0.61
CA LEU A 80 -6.23 14.15 0.74
C LEU A 80 -7.70 14.37 1.12
N LEU A 81 -8.50 14.90 0.20
CA LEU A 81 -9.92 15.14 0.45
C LEU A 81 -10.66 13.83 0.76
N ASP A 82 -10.46 12.77 -0.03
CA ASP A 82 -11.02 11.43 0.22
C ASP A 82 -10.61 10.91 1.61
N THR A 83 -9.32 11.07 1.97
CA THR A 83 -8.81 10.66 3.29
C THR A 83 -9.53 11.39 4.43
N ILE A 84 -9.85 12.67 4.26
CA ILE A 84 -10.59 13.47 5.26
C ILE A 84 -12.03 12.95 5.39
N TYR A 85 -12.72 12.74 4.28
CA TYR A 85 -14.09 12.21 4.27
C TYR A 85 -14.16 10.82 4.92
N ASP A 86 -13.22 9.93 4.61
CA ASP A 86 -13.12 8.60 5.22
C ASP A 86 -12.92 8.70 6.74
N THR A 87 -11.98 9.54 7.18
CA THR A 87 -11.69 9.75 8.61
C THR A 87 -12.91 10.30 9.37
N PHE A 88 -13.69 11.18 8.74
CA PHE A 88 -14.90 11.75 9.32
C PHE A 88 -16.03 10.71 9.38
N SER A 89 -16.20 9.92 8.32
CA SER A 89 -17.14 8.80 8.26
C SER A 89 -16.86 7.76 9.35
N GLU A 90 -15.61 7.32 9.52
CA GLU A 90 -15.19 6.41 10.59
C GLU A 90 -15.48 6.96 11.99
N SER A 91 -15.43 8.28 12.12
CA SER A 91 -15.72 8.99 13.36
C SER A 91 -17.20 9.36 13.56
N SER A 92 -18.09 8.91 12.66
CA SER A 92 -19.52 9.25 12.66
C SER A 92 -19.78 10.75 12.63
N VAL A 93 -18.98 11.49 11.86
CA VAL A 93 -19.12 12.93 11.62
C VAL A 93 -19.52 13.12 10.16
N ASP A 94 -20.62 13.84 9.95
CA ASP A 94 -21.12 14.17 8.61
C ASP A 94 -20.40 15.41 8.02
N VAL A 95 -20.50 15.62 6.71
CA VAL A 95 -19.83 16.75 6.01
C VAL A 95 -20.79 17.62 5.21
#